data_AF-A0A2E1GUM4-F1
#
_entry.id   AF-A0A2E1GUM4-F1
#
_cell.length_a   1.000
_cell.length_b   1.000
_cell.length_c   1.000
_cell.angle_alpha   90.00
_cell.angle_beta   90.00
_cell.angle_gamma   90.00
#
_symmetry.space_group_name_H-M   'P 1'
#
loop_
_entity.id
_entity.type
_entity.pdbx_description
1 polymer ?
#
loop_
_entity_poly.entity_id
_entity_poly.type
_entity_poly.pdbx_seq_one_letter_code
_entity_poly.pdbx_strand_id
1 'polypeptide(L)'
;MLKKDIKIERGAALLLSLLITSVVSLIGYRLFDITIFTSELEKKYISDQQSLLLVLSLEEYTLDFISSSEKRNSLSLMTNKYDPYSPIKIPIERGDVLAQIEDKSDCFNINVLVTNIEKSNKKIVNQEELKFFKNLLISLDTPDEKVEIISASLTDWMDFDDFPDNYNGAEDFYYSNLESPYLPANDYFQNINEIRQVKGISEDIYQNLKPYICALPNESNLINLNSISPLKPKILVALSENKITDQDAINIIENRPLEGFKEIGDFFNDDFIKKSFETKFAKEKLTTEPFYFNLKTQIKFDEFTFIMNTGFLKEKETMQIISRKKGNSL
;
A
#
# COMPACT_ATOMS: atom_id res chain seq x y z
N MET A 1 56.97 -22.94 75.83
CA MET A 1 55.58 -22.68 75.40
C MET A 1 55.64 -21.62 74.30
N LEU A 2 55.75 -22.04 73.04
CA LEU A 2 55.91 -21.17 71.88
C LEU A 2 54.59 -20.45 71.59
N LYS A 3 54.52 -19.14 71.88
CA LYS A 3 53.48 -18.27 71.30
C LYS A 3 53.85 -18.04 69.84
N LYS A 4 53.14 -18.71 68.93
CA LYS A 4 53.21 -18.48 67.49
C LYS A 4 52.50 -17.16 67.22
N ASP A 5 53.27 -16.09 67.01
CA ASP A 5 52.74 -14.82 66.52
C ASP A 5 52.10 -15.06 65.15
N ILE A 6 50.77 -15.06 65.11
CA ILE A 6 50.04 -15.00 63.86
C ILE A 6 50.08 -13.54 63.41
N LYS A 7 51.14 -13.17 62.69
CA LYS A 7 51.20 -11.94 61.91
C LYS A 7 50.23 -12.11 60.73
N ILE A 8 48.94 -11.90 60.96
CA ILE A 8 47.96 -11.83 59.87
C ILE A 8 48.25 -10.55 59.09
N GLU A 9 48.50 -10.76 57.81
CA GLU A 9 48.90 -9.84 56.79
C GLU A 9 47.97 -8.64 56.64
N ARG A 10 48.40 -7.46 57.12
CA ARG A 10 47.68 -6.19 56.88
C ARG A 10 47.51 -5.86 55.40
N GLY A 11 48.42 -6.35 54.54
CA GLY A 11 48.32 -6.23 53.09
C GLY A 11 47.27 -7.15 52.47
N ALA A 12 47.17 -8.40 52.93
CA ALA A 12 46.17 -9.35 52.39
C ALA A 12 44.75 -8.98 52.78
N ALA A 13 44.52 -8.43 53.98
CA ALA A 13 43.19 -7.94 54.37
C ALA A 13 42.71 -6.79 53.46
N LEU A 14 43.62 -5.87 53.10
CA LEU A 14 43.32 -4.78 52.18
C LEU A 14 43.06 -5.30 50.77
N LEU A 15 43.91 -6.19 50.24
CA LEU A 15 43.72 -6.81 48.93
C LEU A 15 42.42 -7.62 48.86
N LEU A 16 42.06 -8.34 49.92
CA LEU A 16 40.80 -9.06 50.02
C LEU A 16 39.60 -8.10 50.02
N SER A 17 39.67 -6.99 50.77
CA SER A 17 38.61 -5.98 50.75
C SER A 17 38.45 -5.34 49.37
N LEU A 18 39.55 -5.01 48.69
CA LEU A 18 39.53 -4.44 47.34
C LEU A 18 38.96 -5.45 46.34
N LEU A 19 39.37 -6.71 46.41
CA LEU A 19 38.83 -7.77 45.57
C LEU A 19 37.33 -7.95 45.80
N ILE A 20 36.88 -8.04 47.05
CA ILE A 20 35.45 -8.17 47.37
C ILE A 20 34.68 -6.96 46.86
N THR A 21 35.15 -5.73 47.12
CA THR A 21 34.48 -4.52 46.62
C THR A 21 34.42 -4.48 45.10
N SER A 22 35.50 -4.88 44.40
CA SER A 22 35.53 -4.91 42.94
C SER A 22 34.55 -5.91 42.35
N VAL A 23 34.42 -7.10 42.96
CA VAL A 23 33.48 -8.14 42.55
C VAL A 23 32.04 -7.68 42.80
N VAL A 24 31.77 -7.09 43.97
CA VAL A 24 30.44 -6.55 44.30
C VAL A 24 30.06 -5.41 43.36
N SER A 25 30.98 -4.49 43.06
CA SER A 25 30.76 -3.40 42.10
C SER A 25 30.49 -3.92 40.70
N LEU A 26 31.24 -4.93 40.23
CA LEU A 26 31.03 -5.52 38.91
C LEU A 26 29.65 -6.20 38.80
N ILE A 27 29.25 -6.96 39.82
CA ILE A 27 27.92 -7.58 39.87
C ILE A 27 26.84 -6.51 39.92
N GLY A 28 26.99 -5.48 40.76
CA GLY A 28 26.06 -4.36 40.86
C GLY A 28 25.87 -3.62 39.55
N TYR A 29 26.97 -3.33 38.84
CA TYR A 29 26.93 -2.73 37.50
C TYR A 29 26.15 -3.60 36.51
N ARG A 30 26.40 -4.91 36.49
CA ARG A 30 25.69 -5.84 35.58
C ARG A 30 24.19 -5.93 35.86
N LEU A 31 23.79 -5.95 37.13
CA LEU A 31 22.37 -5.96 37.50
C LEU A 31 21.67 -4.66 37.09
N PHE A 32 22.34 -3.52 37.27
CA PHE A 32 21.83 -2.22 36.86
C PHE A 32 21.67 -2.12 35.33
N ASP A 33 22.69 -2.54 34.59
CA ASP A 33 22.69 -2.59 33.12
C ASP A 33 21.55 -3.47 32.58
N ILE A 34 21.39 -4.68 33.13
CA ILE A 34 20.27 -5.57 32.77
C ILE A 34 18.93 -4.92 33.07
N THR A 35 18.78 -4.27 34.23
CA THR A 35 17.51 -3.65 34.64
C THR A 35 17.11 -2.49 33.73
N ILE A 36 18.07 -1.64 33.35
CA ILE A 36 17.83 -0.57 32.36
C ILE A 36 17.43 -1.19 31.03
N PHE A 37 18.19 -2.18 30.55
CA PHE A 37 17.90 -2.84 29.29
C PHE A 37 16.50 -3.48 29.26
N THR A 38 16.12 -4.20 30.32
CA THR A 38 14.79 -4.80 30.42
C THR A 38 13.69 -3.74 30.49
N SER A 39 13.92 -2.63 31.20
CA SER A 39 12.95 -1.53 31.26
C SER A 39 12.72 -0.89 29.89
N GLU A 40 13.77 -0.68 29.10
CA GLU A 40 13.63 -0.13 27.75
C GLU A 40 12.89 -1.09 26.80
N LEU A 41 13.15 -2.39 26.91
CA LEU A 41 12.40 -3.40 26.16
C LEU A 41 10.92 -3.43 26.56
N GLU A 42 10.61 -3.35 27.86
CA GLU A 42 9.24 -3.30 28.37
C GLU A 42 8.50 -2.05 27.87
N LYS A 43 9.13 -0.87 27.93
CA LYS A 43 8.56 0.38 27.39
C LYS A 43 8.22 0.22 25.91
N LYS A 44 9.15 -0.30 25.11
CA LYS A 44 8.92 -0.55 23.68
C LYS A 44 7.76 -1.50 23.45
N TYR A 45 7.70 -2.61 24.19
CA TYR A 45 6.65 -3.61 24.06
C TYR A 45 5.27 -3.03 24.43
N ILE A 46 5.18 -2.32 25.55
CA ILE A 46 3.95 -1.67 26.00
C ILE A 46 3.50 -0.62 24.98
N SER A 47 4.43 0.21 24.48
CA SER A 47 4.12 1.22 23.45
C SER A 47 3.60 0.57 22.16
N ASP A 48 4.20 -0.53 21.69
CA ASP A 48 3.73 -1.25 20.49
C ASP A 48 2.31 -1.83 20.68
N GLN A 49 2.02 -2.41 21.85
CA GLN A 49 0.68 -2.92 22.18
C GLN A 49 -0.36 -1.80 22.29
N GLN A 50 -0.01 -0.69 22.95
CA GLN A 50 -0.89 0.48 23.04
C GLN A 50 -1.16 1.10 21.66
N SER A 51 -0.14 1.19 20.81
CA SER A 51 -0.30 1.69 19.44
C SER A 51 -1.21 0.77 18.63
N LEU A 52 -1.06 -0.54 18.73
CA LEU A 52 -1.94 -1.49 18.03
C LEU A 52 -3.39 -1.31 18.46
N LEU A 53 -3.68 -1.25 19.77
CA LEU A 53 -5.05 -1.05 20.27
C LEU A 53 -5.65 0.27 19.80
N LEU A 54 -4.85 1.33 19.77
CA LEU A 54 -5.28 2.64 19.29
C LEU A 54 -5.56 2.64 17.78
N VAL A 55 -4.73 1.98 16.98
CA VAL A 55 -5.01 1.77 15.55
C VAL A 55 -6.30 1.00 15.34
N LEU A 56 -6.51 -0.11 16.04
CA LEU A 56 -7.75 -0.89 15.91
C LEU A 56 -8.99 -0.07 16.29
N SER A 57 -8.88 0.81 17.29
CA SER A 57 -9.95 1.74 17.67
C SER A 57 -10.23 2.78 16.58
N LEU A 58 -9.18 3.32 15.96
CA LEU A 58 -9.28 4.27 14.85
C LEU A 58 -9.85 3.62 13.59
N GLU A 59 -9.52 2.36 13.32
CA GLU A 59 -10.08 1.59 12.21
C GLU A 59 -11.59 1.39 12.37
N GLU A 60 -12.05 1.02 13.58
CA GLU A 60 -13.47 0.85 13.87
C GLU A 60 -14.25 2.18 13.75
N TYR A 61 -13.68 3.27 14.29
CA TYR A 61 -14.24 4.61 14.11
C TYR A 61 -14.31 4.99 12.63
N THR A 62 -13.26 4.66 11.88
CA THR A 62 -13.20 4.93 10.44
C THR A 62 -14.29 4.16 9.71
N LEU A 63 -14.47 2.86 9.98
CA LEU A 63 -15.53 2.02 9.40
C LEU A 63 -16.93 2.62 9.64
N ASP A 64 -17.23 3.02 10.87
CA ASP A 64 -18.50 3.67 11.20
C ASP A 64 -18.66 5.00 10.44
N PHE A 65 -17.59 5.80 10.36
CA PHE A 65 -17.60 7.06 9.61
C PHE A 65 -17.85 6.83 8.11
N ILE A 66 -17.16 5.91 7.45
CA ILE A 66 -17.30 5.67 6.01
C ILE A 66 -18.47 4.74 5.65
N SER A 67 -19.32 4.36 6.62
CA SER A 67 -20.49 3.53 6.39
C SER A 67 -21.54 4.20 5.48
N SER A 68 -21.72 5.52 5.57
CA SER A 68 -22.66 6.25 4.72
C SER A 68 -22.02 6.75 3.42
N SER A 69 -22.76 6.68 2.32
CA SER A 69 -22.31 7.15 1.00
C SER A 69 -21.99 8.65 0.99
N GLU A 70 -22.76 9.46 1.70
CA GLU A 70 -22.53 10.90 1.84
C GLU A 70 -21.17 11.22 2.50
N LYS A 71 -20.82 10.50 3.58
CA LYS A 71 -19.53 10.66 4.25
C LYS A 71 -18.37 10.17 3.38
N ARG A 72 -18.55 9.07 2.63
CA ARG A 72 -17.54 8.62 1.64
C ARG A 72 -17.30 9.67 0.56
N ASN A 73 -18.37 10.18 -0.05
CA ASN A 73 -18.27 11.17 -1.13
C ASN A 73 -17.60 12.46 -0.65
N SER A 74 -18.01 12.99 0.51
CA SER A 74 -17.37 14.18 1.09
C SER A 74 -15.89 13.95 1.40
N LEU A 75 -15.53 12.78 1.92
CA LEU A 75 -14.15 12.43 2.21
C LEU A 75 -13.28 12.33 0.95
N SER A 76 -13.79 11.69 -0.11
CA SER A 76 -13.10 11.58 -1.40
C SER A 76 -12.72 12.95 -1.98
N LEU A 77 -13.64 13.92 -1.89
CA LEU A 77 -13.41 15.28 -2.39
C LEU A 77 -12.41 16.08 -1.55
N MET A 78 -12.35 15.83 -0.25
CA MET A 78 -11.42 16.50 0.67
C MET A 78 -9.99 15.98 0.51
N THR A 79 -9.81 14.71 0.20
CA THR A 79 -8.52 14.02 0.31
C THR A 79 -7.61 14.16 -0.90
N ASN A 80 -8.16 14.38 -2.10
CA ASN A 80 -7.40 14.19 -3.35
C ASN A 80 -7.14 15.47 -4.17
N LYS A 81 -7.38 16.67 -3.60
CA LYS A 81 -7.40 17.93 -4.37
C LYS A 81 -6.02 18.54 -4.63
N TYR A 82 -5.25 18.87 -3.60
CA TYR A 82 -3.96 19.56 -3.75
C TYR A 82 -2.94 19.31 -2.63
N ASP A 83 -3.34 18.61 -1.56
CA ASP A 83 -2.43 18.27 -0.46
C ASP A 83 -2.60 16.80 -0.06
N PRO A 84 -1.72 15.91 -0.57
CA PRO A 84 -1.69 14.52 -0.15
C PRO A 84 -1.17 14.32 1.29
N TYR A 85 -0.95 15.38 2.08
CA TYR A 85 -0.15 15.31 3.32
C TYR A 85 -0.67 16.18 4.47
N SER A 86 -1.99 16.39 4.59
CA SER A 86 -2.56 16.99 5.82
C SER A 86 -3.08 15.90 6.77
N PRO A 87 -2.21 15.20 7.53
CA PRO A 87 -2.67 14.26 8.53
C PRO A 87 -3.41 14.98 9.64
N ILE A 88 -4.46 14.35 10.15
CA ILE A 88 -5.13 14.77 11.38
C ILE A 88 -4.21 14.44 12.54
N LYS A 89 -3.78 15.46 13.27
CA LYS A 89 -2.98 15.31 14.48
C LYS A 89 -3.86 15.24 15.72
N ILE A 90 -3.79 14.12 16.43
CA ILE A 90 -4.53 13.88 17.68
C ILE A 90 -3.52 13.75 18.81
N PRO A 91 -3.43 14.73 19.75
CA PRO A 91 -2.56 14.61 20.90
C PRO A 91 -3.09 13.54 21.86
N ILE A 92 -2.17 12.75 22.42
CA ILE A 92 -2.44 11.72 23.43
C ILE A 92 -1.47 11.93 24.61
N GLU A 93 -1.78 11.35 25.77
CA GLU A 93 -1.03 11.60 27.02
C GLU A 93 0.48 11.39 26.89
N ARG A 94 0.90 10.40 26.11
CA ARG A 94 2.30 10.00 25.91
C ARG A 94 2.84 10.30 24.50
N GLY A 95 2.18 11.18 23.74
CA GLY A 95 2.67 11.60 22.41
C GLY A 95 1.57 12.05 21.45
N ASP A 96 1.63 11.61 20.20
CA ASP A 96 0.71 12.05 19.16
C ASP A 96 0.38 10.96 18.14
N VAL A 97 -0.86 11.01 17.65
CA VAL A 97 -1.30 10.26 16.49
C VAL A 97 -1.37 11.20 15.30
N LEU A 98 -0.81 10.78 14.18
CA LEU A 98 -1.03 11.35 12.86
C LEU A 98 -1.83 10.33 12.05
N ALA A 99 -3.06 10.67 11.69
CA ALA A 99 -3.93 9.82 10.90
C ALA A 99 -4.27 10.49 9.57
N GLN A 100 -4.15 9.75 8.49
CA GLN A 100 -4.46 10.21 7.15
C GLN A 100 -5.30 9.16 6.44
N ILE A 101 -6.47 9.56 5.96
CA ILE A 101 -7.31 8.72 5.12
C ILE A 101 -7.32 9.30 3.70
N GLU A 102 -7.28 8.42 2.71
CA GLU A 102 -7.27 8.81 1.30
C GLU A 102 -8.22 7.89 0.53
N ASP A 103 -8.98 8.45 -0.41
CA ASP A 103 -9.70 7.66 -1.40
C ASP A 103 -8.70 7.15 -2.44
N LYS A 104 -8.58 5.83 -2.53
CA LYS A 104 -7.71 5.09 -3.45
C LYS A 104 -8.48 4.42 -4.58
N SER A 105 -9.76 4.77 -4.78
CA SER A 105 -10.53 4.34 -5.95
C SER A 105 -10.05 4.98 -7.27
N ASP A 106 -8.94 5.72 -7.27
CA ASP A 106 -8.27 6.30 -8.44
C ASP A 106 -7.21 5.36 -9.06
N CYS A 107 -7.32 4.04 -8.87
CA CYS A 107 -6.33 3.07 -9.36
C CYS A 107 -6.95 2.02 -10.29
N PHE A 108 -6.15 1.54 -11.22
CA PHE A 108 -6.46 0.36 -12.01
C PHE A 108 -6.20 -0.91 -11.21
N ASN A 109 -7.26 -1.66 -10.90
CA ASN A 109 -7.13 -2.96 -10.24
C ASN A 109 -6.60 -4.01 -11.23
N ILE A 110 -5.36 -4.45 -11.10
CA ILE A 110 -4.75 -5.41 -12.04
C ILE A 110 -5.42 -6.78 -12.02
N ASN A 111 -6.10 -7.14 -10.94
CA ASN A 111 -6.80 -8.42 -10.83
C ASN A 111 -8.01 -8.54 -11.79
N VAL A 112 -8.47 -7.45 -12.40
CA VAL A 112 -9.57 -7.49 -13.40
C VAL A 112 -9.11 -7.89 -14.80
N LEU A 113 -7.78 -8.02 -15.01
CA LEU A 113 -7.22 -8.45 -16.29
C LEU A 113 -7.60 -9.88 -16.64
N VAL A 114 -7.85 -10.71 -15.63
CA VAL A 114 -8.32 -12.08 -15.80
C VAL A 114 -9.60 -12.28 -15.01
N THR A 115 -10.54 -13.06 -15.54
CA THR A 115 -11.75 -13.46 -14.83
C THR A 115 -11.76 -14.98 -14.69
N ASN A 116 -11.94 -15.46 -13.46
CA ASN A 116 -12.03 -16.88 -13.20
C ASN A 116 -13.39 -17.44 -13.65
N ILE A 117 -13.37 -18.47 -14.49
CA ILE A 117 -14.54 -19.28 -14.80
C ILE A 117 -14.47 -20.54 -13.94
N GLU A 118 -15.10 -20.45 -12.76
CA GLU A 118 -15.13 -21.52 -11.74
C GLU A 118 -15.52 -22.89 -12.31
N LYS A 119 -16.45 -22.92 -13.27
CA LYS A 119 -16.96 -24.17 -13.87
C LYS A 119 -15.95 -24.90 -14.75
N SER A 120 -14.96 -24.20 -15.30
CA SER A 120 -13.96 -24.77 -16.21
C SER A 120 -12.55 -24.74 -15.64
N ASN A 121 -12.34 -24.17 -14.46
CA ASN A 121 -11.02 -23.91 -13.89
C ASN A 121 -10.09 -23.21 -14.89
N LYS A 122 -10.66 -22.22 -15.61
CA LYS A 122 -9.95 -21.42 -16.62
C LYS A 122 -10.09 -19.96 -16.24
N LYS A 123 -9.01 -19.21 -16.37
CA LYS A 123 -9.05 -17.75 -16.32
C LYS A 123 -9.10 -17.24 -17.76
N ILE A 124 -10.00 -16.30 -18.02
CA ILE A 124 -10.10 -15.64 -19.33
C ILE A 124 -9.56 -14.23 -19.20
N VAL A 125 -8.64 -13.89 -20.09
CA VAL A 125 -8.12 -12.53 -20.22
C VAL A 125 -9.22 -11.58 -20.71
N ASN A 126 -9.47 -10.53 -19.95
CA ASN A 126 -10.36 -9.44 -20.35
C ASN A 126 -9.61 -8.50 -21.31
N GLN A 127 -9.95 -8.61 -22.59
CA GLN A 127 -9.25 -7.88 -23.67
C GLN A 127 -9.41 -6.36 -23.58
N GLU A 128 -10.54 -5.85 -23.10
CA GLU A 128 -10.73 -4.40 -22.94
C GLU A 128 -9.87 -3.86 -21.78
N GLU A 129 -9.79 -4.61 -20.68
CA GLU A 129 -8.94 -4.28 -19.54
C GLU A 129 -7.45 -4.38 -19.88
N LEU A 130 -7.06 -5.41 -20.64
CA LEU A 130 -5.70 -5.56 -21.14
C LEU A 130 -5.33 -4.39 -22.07
N LYS A 131 -6.25 -3.98 -22.96
CA LYS A 131 -6.04 -2.80 -23.82
C LYS A 131 -5.87 -1.53 -22.99
N PHE A 132 -6.67 -1.34 -21.95
CA PHE A 132 -6.52 -0.20 -21.05
C PHE A 132 -5.17 -0.21 -20.32
N PHE A 133 -4.74 -1.36 -19.80
CA PHE A 133 -3.44 -1.51 -19.16
C PHE A 133 -2.27 -1.23 -20.13
N LYS A 134 -2.35 -1.72 -21.37
CA LYS A 134 -1.40 -1.39 -22.43
C LYS A 134 -1.34 0.11 -22.70
N ASN A 135 -2.50 0.76 -22.83
CA ASN A 135 -2.56 2.21 -23.02
C ASN A 135 -1.94 2.96 -21.85
N LEU A 136 -2.12 2.47 -20.61
CA LEU A 136 -1.50 3.04 -19.42
C LEU A 136 0.02 2.95 -19.48
N LEU A 137 0.59 1.80 -19.84
CA LEU A 137 2.04 1.65 -20.01
C LEU A 137 2.59 2.58 -21.11
N ILE A 138 1.89 2.67 -22.25
CA ILE A 138 2.24 3.57 -23.35
C ILE A 138 2.21 5.04 -22.88
N SER A 139 1.18 5.44 -22.12
CA SER A 139 1.07 6.79 -21.59
C SER A 139 2.19 7.15 -20.61
N LEU A 140 2.84 6.14 -20.02
CA LEU A 140 4.01 6.25 -19.14
C LEU A 140 5.34 6.13 -19.90
N ASP A 141 5.31 6.33 -21.22
CA ASP A 141 6.47 6.26 -22.11
C ASP A 141 7.20 4.89 -22.11
N THR A 142 6.46 3.81 -21.82
CA THR A 142 7.01 2.45 -21.91
C THR A 142 7.12 2.05 -23.39
N PRO A 143 8.29 1.58 -23.87
CA PRO A 143 8.45 1.16 -25.26
C PRO A 143 7.49 0.02 -25.66
N ASP A 144 6.94 0.06 -26.86
CA ASP A 144 5.94 -0.91 -27.37
C ASP A 144 6.36 -2.37 -27.17
N GLU A 145 7.64 -2.71 -27.41
CA GLU A 145 8.16 -4.06 -27.18
C GLU A 145 8.01 -4.49 -25.70
N LYS A 146 8.33 -3.60 -24.77
CA LYS A 146 8.16 -3.86 -23.34
C LYS A 146 6.69 -3.93 -22.95
N VAL A 147 5.83 -3.10 -23.56
CA VAL A 147 4.38 -3.14 -23.31
C VAL A 147 3.82 -4.53 -23.62
N GLU A 148 4.21 -5.11 -24.75
CA GLU A 148 3.77 -6.45 -25.14
C GLU A 148 4.33 -7.54 -24.21
N ILE A 149 5.61 -7.45 -23.83
CA ILE A 149 6.24 -8.38 -22.87
C ILE A 149 5.54 -8.33 -21.51
N ILE A 150 5.38 -7.14 -20.94
CA ILE A 150 4.78 -6.96 -19.62
C ILE A 150 3.34 -7.42 -19.63
N SER A 151 2.57 -7.04 -20.64
CA SER A 151 1.14 -7.35 -20.71
C SER A 151 0.90 -8.86 -20.84
N ALA A 152 1.68 -9.56 -21.68
CA ALA A 152 1.60 -11.01 -21.79
C ALA A 152 2.08 -11.72 -20.52
N SER A 153 3.21 -11.27 -19.95
CA SER A 153 3.74 -11.88 -18.73
C SER A 153 2.83 -11.66 -17.51
N LEU A 154 2.06 -10.57 -17.50
CA LEU A 154 1.13 -10.25 -16.42
C LEU A 154 -0.14 -11.12 -16.50
N THR A 155 -0.62 -11.46 -17.70
CA THR A 155 -1.74 -12.38 -17.86
C THR A 155 -1.35 -13.79 -17.44
N ASP A 156 -0.23 -14.28 -17.96
CA ASP A 156 0.39 -15.57 -17.62
C ASP A 156 0.59 -15.70 -16.10
N TRP A 157 1.15 -14.67 -15.44
CA TRP A 157 1.34 -14.63 -13.98
C TRP A 157 0.10 -15.00 -13.16
N MET A 158 -1.08 -14.62 -13.67
CA MET A 158 -2.33 -14.78 -12.96
C MET A 158 -3.15 -15.96 -13.45
N ASP A 159 -2.92 -16.49 -14.65
CA ASP A 159 -3.79 -17.53 -15.20
C ASP A 159 -3.56 -18.89 -14.52
N PHE A 160 -4.12 -19.99 -15.05
CA PHE A 160 -4.06 -21.30 -14.39
C PHE A 160 -3.17 -22.31 -15.10
N ASP A 161 -2.77 -22.03 -16.33
CA ASP A 161 -2.02 -23.00 -17.11
C ASP A 161 -0.53 -22.66 -17.13
N ASP A 162 0.28 -23.63 -17.54
CA ASP A 162 1.74 -23.50 -17.50
C ASP A 162 2.29 -23.14 -18.90
N PHE A 163 1.42 -22.69 -19.82
CA PHE A 163 1.77 -22.42 -21.20
C PHE A 163 1.61 -20.94 -21.53
N PRO A 164 2.70 -20.26 -21.94
CA PRO A 164 2.60 -18.88 -22.35
C PRO A 164 1.58 -18.70 -23.49
N ASP A 165 0.65 -17.76 -23.31
CA ASP A 165 -0.39 -17.44 -24.31
C ASP A 165 0.23 -17.02 -25.66
N ASN A 166 1.45 -16.47 -25.62
CA ASN A 166 2.22 -16.08 -26.79
C ASN A 166 3.74 -16.03 -26.50
N TYR A 167 4.53 -15.69 -27.52
CA TYR A 167 6.01 -15.65 -27.42
C TYR A 167 6.58 -14.62 -26.42
N ASN A 168 5.79 -13.61 -26.05
CA ASN A 168 6.19 -12.57 -25.10
C ASN A 168 5.91 -12.97 -23.65
N GLY A 169 5.03 -13.94 -23.43
CA GLY A 169 4.63 -14.47 -22.14
C GLY A 169 5.75 -15.09 -21.30
N ALA A 170 5.41 -15.46 -20.09
CA ALA A 170 6.33 -16.00 -19.09
C ALA A 170 5.60 -16.87 -18.07
N GLU A 171 5.99 -18.14 -18.05
CA GLU A 171 5.46 -19.15 -17.11
C GLU A 171 6.58 -19.80 -16.29
N ASP A 172 6.27 -20.88 -15.60
CA ASP A 172 7.18 -21.77 -14.87
C ASP A 172 8.56 -21.93 -15.51
N PHE A 173 8.61 -22.21 -16.82
CA PHE A 173 9.87 -22.40 -17.53
C PHE A 173 10.75 -21.14 -17.51
N TYR A 174 10.17 -19.96 -17.66
CA TYR A 174 10.92 -18.70 -17.61
C TYR A 174 11.42 -18.43 -16.18
N TYR A 175 10.51 -18.46 -15.19
CA TYR A 175 10.84 -18.06 -13.82
C TYR A 175 11.78 -19.06 -13.11
N SER A 176 11.69 -20.35 -13.43
CA SER A 176 12.58 -21.38 -12.89
C SER A 176 14.02 -21.29 -13.42
N ASN A 177 14.24 -20.59 -14.54
CA ASN A 177 15.56 -20.41 -15.17
C ASN A 177 16.24 -19.08 -14.80
N LEU A 178 15.65 -18.28 -13.89
CA LEU A 178 16.27 -17.07 -13.38
C LEU A 178 17.44 -17.38 -12.45
N GLU A 179 18.30 -16.39 -12.19
CA GLU A 179 19.43 -16.53 -11.26
C GLU A 179 18.98 -16.94 -9.85
N SER A 180 17.84 -16.40 -9.41
CA SER A 180 17.10 -16.84 -8.23
C SER A 180 15.74 -17.39 -8.67
N PRO A 181 15.61 -18.70 -8.88
CA PRO A 181 14.38 -19.33 -9.36
C PRO A 181 13.19 -19.12 -8.41
N TYR A 182 12.02 -18.91 -9.00
CA TYR A 182 10.72 -18.94 -8.33
C TYR A 182 9.65 -19.39 -9.34
N LEU A 183 8.40 -19.52 -8.86
CA LEU A 183 7.26 -19.86 -9.69
C LEU A 183 6.31 -18.65 -9.80
N PRO A 184 5.59 -18.51 -10.93
CA PRO A 184 4.48 -17.57 -11.02
C PRO A 184 3.41 -17.91 -9.98
N ALA A 185 2.55 -16.94 -9.66
CA ALA A 185 1.54 -17.11 -8.63
C ALA A 185 0.40 -18.04 -9.08
N ASN A 186 0.07 -18.00 -10.37
CA ASN A 186 -1.11 -18.63 -10.98
C ASN A 186 -2.41 -18.26 -10.24
N ASP A 187 -2.41 -17.06 -9.67
CA ASP A 187 -3.46 -16.51 -8.83
C ASP A 187 -3.50 -14.98 -8.90
N TYR A 188 -4.59 -14.39 -8.41
CA TYR A 188 -4.73 -12.96 -8.27
C TYR A 188 -3.64 -12.38 -7.35
N PHE A 189 -3.21 -11.15 -7.67
CA PHE A 189 -2.29 -10.41 -6.84
C PHE A 189 -2.91 -10.13 -5.46
N GLN A 190 -2.17 -10.46 -4.40
CA GLN A 190 -2.55 -10.15 -3.02
C GLN A 190 -1.97 -8.79 -2.59
N ASN A 191 -0.85 -8.41 -3.20
CA ASN A 191 -0.18 -7.14 -3.00
C ASN A 191 0.35 -6.60 -4.33
N ILE A 192 0.12 -5.31 -4.57
CA ILE A 192 0.59 -4.64 -5.78
C ILE A 192 2.11 -4.70 -5.97
N ASN A 193 2.89 -4.86 -4.90
CA ASN A 193 4.34 -4.98 -4.99
C ASN A 193 4.82 -6.28 -5.65
N GLU A 194 3.99 -7.32 -5.71
CA GLU A 194 4.34 -8.58 -6.38
C GLU A 194 4.57 -8.38 -7.88
N ILE A 195 3.98 -7.34 -8.50
CA ILE A 195 4.18 -7.03 -9.92
C ILE A 195 5.66 -6.84 -10.31
N ARG A 196 6.52 -6.54 -9.33
CA ARG A 196 7.99 -6.45 -9.54
C ARG A 196 8.64 -7.78 -9.93
N GLN A 197 7.96 -8.89 -9.70
CA GLN A 197 8.41 -10.23 -10.08
C GLN A 197 7.97 -10.62 -11.49
N VAL A 198 7.07 -9.85 -12.11
CA VAL A 198 6.60 -10.10 -13.47
C VAL A 198 7.69 -9.73 -14.47
N LYS A 199 7.92 -10.60 -15.46
CA LYS A 199 8.90 -10.37 -16.52
C LYS A 199 8.65 -9.03 -17.23
N GLY A 200 9.73 -8.29 -17.44
CA GLY A 200 9.72 -6.99 -18.12
C GLY A 200 9.50 -5.77 -17.21
N ILE A 201 9.06 -5.96 -15.97
CA ILE A 201 8.92 -4.88 -14.99
C ILE A 201 10.29 -4.54 -14.40
N SER A 202 10.93 -3.49 -14.91
CA SER A 202 12.11 -2.90 -14.29
C SER A 202 11.72 -1.97 -13.13
N GLU A 203 12.68 -1.60 -12.28
CA GLU A 203 12.44 -0.67 -11.17
C GLU A 203 11.86 0.67 -11.65
N ASP A 204 12.38 1.24 -12.74
CA ASP A 204 11.87 2.50 -13.31
C ASP A 204 10.40 2.38 -13.77
N ILE A 205 10.06 1.27 -14.43
CA ILE A 205 8.69 1.01 -14.88
C ILE A 205 7.78 0.85 -13.66
N TYR A 206 8.21 0.10 -12.66
CA TYR A 206 7.46 -0.09 -11.43
C TYR A 206 7.20 1.24 -10.71
N GLN A 207 8.20 2.11 -10.56
CA GLN A 207 8.03 3.40 -9.89
C GLN A 207 7.06 4.33 -10.65
N ASN A 208 7.10 4.31 -11.98
CA ASN A 208 6.17 5.09 -12.81
C ASN A 208 4.75 4.52 -12.83
N LEU A 209 4.61 3.19 -12.79
CA LEU A 209 3.31 2.49 -12.88
C LEU A 209 2.57 2.45 -11.55
N LYS A 210 3.30 2.22 -10.44
CA LYS A 210 2.76 2.02 -9.09
C LYS A 210 1.70 3.04 -8.64
N PRO A 211 1.81 4.35 -8.93
CA PRO A 211 0.80 5.32 -8.49
C PRO A 211 -0.59 5.11 -9.10
N TYR A 212 -0.68 4.37 -10.21
CA TYR A 212 -1.87 4.21 -11.04
C TYR A 212 -2.52 2.83 -10.93
N ILE A 213 -1.88 1.87 -10.25
CA ILE A 213 -2.34 0.49 -10.17
C ILE A 213 -2.56 0.05 -8.72
N CYS A 214 -3.44 -0.92 -8.53
CA CYS A 214 -3.72 -1.56 -7.26
C CYS A 214 -4.05 -3.04 -7.45
N ALA A 215 -4.02 -3.80 -6.37
CA ALA A 215 -4.44 -5.19 -6.33
C ALA A 215 -5.56 -5.29 -5.29
N LEU A 216 -6.81 -5.34 -5.75
CA LEU A 216 -7.98 -5.43 -4.89
C LEU A 216 -8.60 -6.84 -5.00
N PRO A 217 -9.15 -7.38 -3.90
CA PRO A 217 -9.74 -8.71 -3.88
C PRO A 217 -11.09 -8.80 -4.60
N ASN A 218 -11.79 -7.67 -4.77
CA ASN A 218 -13.00 -7.64 -5.58
C ASN A 218 -12.64 -7.48 -7.07
N GLU A 219 -13.42 -8.09 -7.96
CA GLU A 219 -13.32 -7.88 -9.41
C GLU A 219 -13.86 -6.49 -9.82
N SER A 220 -13.81 -5.49 -8.92
CA SER A 220 -14.23 -4.13 -9.22
C SER A 220 -13.32 -3.57 -10.29
N ASN A 221 -13.95 -3.21 -11.40
CA ASN A 221 -13.31 -2.62 -12.55
C ASN A 221 -13.52 -1.10 -12.63
N LEU A 222 -14.10 -0.48 -11.61
CA LEU A 222 -14.44 0.94 -11.64
C LEU A 222 -13.27 1.83 -11.18
N ILE A 223 -13.27 3.08 -11.64
CA ILE A 223 -12.35 4.15 -11.24
C ILE A 223 -13.18 5.34 -10.80
N ASN A 224 -12.99 5.81 -9.57
CA ASN A 224 -13.71 6.96 -9.06
C ASN A 224 -13.14 8.25 -9.66
N LEU A 225 -13.89 8.86 -10.57
CA LEU A 225 -13.53 10.11 -11.23
C LEU A 225 -13.25 11.24 -10.24
N ASN A 226 -13.97 11.32 -9.12
CA ASN A 226 -13.82 12.37 -8.12
C ASN A 226 -12.55 12.23 -7.28
N SER A 227 -11.93 11.06 -7.30
CA SER A 227 -10.70 10.75 -6.55
C SER A 227 -9.42 10.97 -7.36
N ILE A 228 -9.51 11.08 -8.70
CA ILE A 228 -8.32 11.24 -9.54
C ILE A 228 -7.63 12.57 -9.22
N SER A 229 -6.35 12.51 -8.85
CA SER A 229 -5.50 13.67 -8.57
C SER A 229 -4.92 14.28 -9.86
N PRO A 230 -4.78 15.62 -9.95
CA PRO A 230 -4.07 16.27 -11.06
C PRO A 230 -2.61 15.78 -11.21
N LEU A 231 -2.00 15.29 -10.13
CA LEU A 231 -0.64 14.72 -10.13
C LEU A 231 -0.57 13.34 -10.81
N LYS A 232 -1.72 12.72 -11.10
CA LYS A 232 -1.85 11.40 -11.70
C LYS A 232 -2.75 11.41 -12.95
N PRO A 233 -2.42 12.18 -14.01
CA PRO A 233 -3.32 12.34 -15.16
C PRO A 233 -3.42 11.09 -16.06
N LYS A 234 -2.43 10.20 -15.98
CA LYS A 234 -2.23 9.08 -16.94
C LYS A 234 -3.38 8.09 -17.01
N ILE A 235 -4.19 7.95 -15.96
CA ILE A 235 -5.39 7.12 -16.00
C ILE A 235 -6.40 7.65 -17.04
N LEU A 236 -6.63 8.96 -17.08
CA LEU A 236 -7.54 9.55 -18.07
C LEU A 236 -6.96 9.49 -19.48
N VAL A 237 -5.64 9.67 -19.62
CA VAL A 237 -4.94 9.52 -20.89
C VAL A 237 -5.12 8.09 -21.43
N ALA A 238 -4.83 7.08 -20.61
CA ALA A 238 -5.01 5.67 -20.95
C ALA A 238 -6.47 5.32 -21.29
N LEU A 239 -7.42 5.89 -20.54
CA LEU A 239 -8.85 5.63 -20.71
C LEU A 239 -9.39 6.23 -22.01
N SER A 240 -8.82 7.35 -22.44
CA SER A 240 -9.09 7.97 -23.75
C SER A 240 -8.45 7.22 -24.93
N GLU A 241 -7.79 6.09 -24.68
CA GLU A 241 -6.95 5.39 -25.67
C GLU A 241 -5.81 6.27 -26.19
N ASN A 242 -5.20 7.04 -25.29
CA ASN A 242 -4.10 7.98 -25.57
C ASN A 242 -4.49 9.08 -26.60
N LYS A 243 -5.78 9.43 -26.71
CA LYS A 243 -6.28 10.51 -27.58
C LYS A 243 -6.09 11.91 -27.00
N ILE A 244 -6.01 12.02 -25.68
CA ILE A 244 -5.79 13.30 -24.97
C ILE A 244 -4.37 13.39 -24.45
N THR A 245 -3.87 14.62 -24.29
CA THR A 245 -2.56 14.86 -23.68
C THR A 245 -2.64 14.85 -22.14
N ASP A 246 -1.48 14.80 -21.47
CA ASP A 246 -1.40 15.00 -20.02
C ASP A 246 -2.03 16.33 -19.59
N GLN A 247 -1.79 17.40 -20.37
CA GLN A 247 -2.33 18.72 -20.08
C GLN A 247 -3.86 18.73 -20.20
N ASP A 248 -4.42 18.05 -21.20
CA ASP A 248 -5.87 17.91 -21.33
C ASP A 248 -6.43 17.16 -20.12
N ALA A 249 -5.82 16.04 -19.73
CA ALA A 249 -6.24 15.28 -18.55
C ALA A 249 -6.16 16.10 -17.26
N ILE A 250 -5.08 16.87 -17.06
CA ILE A 250 -4.94 17.80 -15.92
C ILE A 250 -6.06 18.85 -15.96
N ASN A 251 -6.30 19.49 -17.10
CA ASN A 251 -7.36 20.51 -17.24
C ASN A 251 -8.74 19.93 -16.95
N ILE A 252 -9.01 18.68 -17.37
CA ILE A 252 -10.26 17.98 -17.07
C ILE A 252 -10.42 17.80 -15.55
N ILE A 253 -9.35 17.37 -14.86
CA ILE A 253 -9.37 17.15 -13.41
C ILE A 253 -9.50 18.47 -12.66
N GLU A 254 -8.79 19.52 -13.07
CA GLU A 254 -8.83 20.84 -12.42
C GLU A 254 -10.18 21.55 -12.61
N ASN A 255 -10.88 21.29 -13.73
CA ASN A 255 -12.24 21.78 -13.97
C ASN A 255 -13.33 20.97 -13.25
N ARG A 256 -12.97 19.96 -12.45
CA ARG A 256 -13.92 19.24 -11.60
C ARG A 256 -14.64 20.24 -10.67
N PRO A 257 -15.99 20.20 -10.58
CA PRO A 257 -16.74 21.05 -9.66
C PRO A 257 -16.23 20.91 -8.22
N LEU A 258 -16.40 21.96 -7.39
CA LEU A 258 -15.98 21.92 -5.99
C LEU A 258 -16.66 20.78 -5.19
N GLU A 259 -17.92 20.48 -5.51
CA GLU A 259 -18.70 19.36 -4.96
C GLU A 259 -18.45 18.03 -5.68
N GLY A 260 -17.53 17.97 -6.65
CA GLY A 260 -17.34 16.83 -7.53
C GLY A 260 -18.46 16.66 -8.55
N PHE A 261 -18.32 15.63 -9.39
CA PHE A 261 -19.39 15.15 -10.25
C PHE A 261 -20.35 14.30 -9.41
N LYS A 262 -21.66 14.58 -9.48
CA LYS A 262 -22.68 13.82 -8.74
C LYS A 262 -22.97 12.52 -9.47
N GLU A 263 -23.13 12.62 -10.78
CA GLU A 263 -23.34 11.49 -11.67
C GLU A 263 -22.31 11.47 -12.78
N ILE A 264 -22.04 10.29 -13.34
CA ILE A 264 -21.15 10.15 -14.50
C ILE A 264 -21.68 10.93 -15.71
N GLY A 265 -23.00 11.07 -15.85
CA GLY A 265 -23.61 11.88 -16.91
C GLY A 265 -23.12 13.33 -16.92
N ASP A 266 -22.85 13.91 -15.74
CA ASP A 266 -22.39 15.30 -15.62
C ASP A 266 -21.02 15.51 -16.28
N PHE A 267 -20.14 14.51 -16.16
CA PHE A 267 -18.81 14.53 -16.77
C PHE A 267 -18.90 14.55 -18.30
N PHE A 268 -19.84 13.79 -18.86
CA PHE A 268 -20.05 13.68 -20.30
C PHE A 268 -20.92 14.79 -20.88
N ASN A 269 -21.15 15.92 -20.21
CA ASN A 269 -21.89 17.03 -20.79
C ASN A 269 -21.08 17.82 -21.83
N ASP A 270 -19.76 17.88 -21.64
CA ASP A 270 -18.82 18.56 -22.52
C ASP A 270 -18.54 17.75 -23.80
N ASP A 271 -18.52 18.42 -24.97
CA ASP A 271 -18.38 17.75 -26.27
C ASP A 271 -16.96 17.22 -26.51
N PHE A 272 -15.93 17.87 -25.96
CA PHE A 272 -14.56 17.37 -26.01
C PHE A 272 -14.45 16.08 -25.19
N ILE A 273 -15.03 16.04 -23.97
CA ILE A 273 -15.09 14.81 -23.15
C ILE A 273 -15.80 13.67 -23.89
N LYS A 274 -17.01 13.91 -24.44
CA LYS A 274 -17.76 12.87 -25.17
C LYS A 274 -16.95 12.26 -26.30
N LYS A 275 -16.22 13.08 -27.06
CA LYS A 275 -15.40 12.64 -28.19
C LYS A 275 -14.14 11.90 -27.73
N SER A 276 -13.50 12.36 -26.67
CA SER A 276 -12.28 11.77 -26.12
C SER A 276 -12.52 10.42 -25.43
N PHE A 277 -13.69 10.24 -24.82
CA PHE A 277 -14.08 9.03 -24.06
C PHE A 277 -15.31 8.35 -24.69
N GLU A 278 -15.27 8.16 -26.01
CA GLU A 278 -16.44 7.70 -26.77
C GLU A 278 -16.81 6.22 -26.54
N THR A 279 -15.82 5.39 -26.18
CA THR A 279 -15.96 3.94 -26.08
C THR A 279 -16.90 3.53 -24.95
N LYS A 280 -17.58 2.40 -25.13
CA LYS A 280 -18.45 1.83 -24.09
C LYS A 280 -17.64 1.54 -22.82
N PHE A 281 -16.46 0.93 -22.99
CA PHE A 281 -15.52 0.66 -21.91
C PHE A 281 -15.17 1.91 -21.10
N ALA A 282 -14.82 3.02 -21.76
CA ALA A 282 -14.45 4.25 -21.05
C ALA A 282 -15.58 4.79 -20.16
N LYS A 283 -16.83 4.69 -20.63
CA LYS A 283 -18.02 5.11 -19.88
C LYS A 283 -18.33 4.20 -18.71
N GLU A 284 -18.20 2.89 -18.90
CA GLU A 284 -18.48 1.88 -17.87
C GLU A 284 -17.36 1.77 -16.83
N LYS A 285 -16.12 2.19 -17.16
CA LYS A 285 -14.99 2.21 -16.24
C LYS A 285 -15.11 3.27 -15.14
N LEU A 286 -15.86 4.34 -15.36
CA LEU A 286 -15.92 5.46 -14.43
C LEU A 286 -17.07 5.32 -13.44
N THR A 287 -16.81 5.70 -12.19
CA THR A 287 -17.81 5.90 -11.15
C THR A 287 -17.61 7.25 -10.44
N THR A 288 -18.65 7.76 -9.79
CA THR A 288 -18.53 8.89 -8.85
C THR A 288 -18.51 8.43 -7.40
N GLU A 289 -18.77 7.13 -7.16
CA GLU A 289 -18.81 6.56 -5.81
C GLU A 289 -17.44 6.03 -5.36
N PRO A 290 -16.91 6.50 -4.22
CA PRO A 290 -15.74 5.92 -3.57
C PRO A 290 -16.03 4.54 -3.02
N PHE A 291 -15.13 3.60 -3.29
CA PHE A 291 -15.26 2.20 -2.86
C PHE A 291 -14.00 1.65 -2.20
N TYR A 292 -12.87 2.36 -2.24
CA TYR A 292 -11.61 1.91 -1.66
C TYR A 292 -10.89 3.06 -0.96
N PHE A 293 -10.63 2.91 0.34
CA PHE A 293 -9.92 3.89 1.15
C PHE A 293 -8.67 3.28 1.77
N ASN A 294 -7.65 4.10 2.00
CA ASN A 294 -6.48 3.71 2.77
C ASN A 294 -6.29 4.67 3.95
N LEU A 295 -6.27 4.13 5.17
CA LEU A 295 -5.91 4.85 6.39
C LEU A 295 -4.45 4.58 6.72
N LYS A 296 -3.62 5.62 6.72
CA LYS A 296 -2.25 5.61 7.20
C LYS A 296 -2.21 6.26 8.57
N THR A 297 -1.79 5.49 9.57
CA THR A 297 -1.73 5.94 10.96
C THR A 297 -0.30 5.83 11.46
N GLN A 298 0.25 6.94 11.93
CA GLN A 298 1.52 7.00 12.65
C GLN A 298 1.25 7.41 14.10
N ILE A 299 1.61 6.54 15.05
CA ILE A 299 1.49 6.79 16.48
C ILE A 299 2.89 6.93 17.04
N LYS A 300 3.15 8.03 17.73
CA LYS A 300 4.38 8.25 18.46
C LYS A 300 4.10 8.19 19.96
N PHE A 301 4.76 7.26 20.65
CA PHE A 301 4.80 7.20 22.10
C PHE A 301 6.23 7.42 22.55
N ASP A 302 6.51 8.52 23.24
CA ASP A 302 7.86 8.93 23.62
C ASP A 302 8.80 8.98 22.38
N GLU A 303 9.81 8.12 22.29
CA GLU A 303 10.67 7.94 21.11
C GLU A 303 10.21 6.83 20.14
N PHE A 304 9.23 6.01 20.52
CA PHE A 304 8.79 4.86 19.74
C PHE A 304 7.75 5.29 18.71
N THR A 305 7.98 4.88 17.46
CA THR A 305 7.05 5.14 16.35
C THR A 305 6.43 3.84 15.87
N PHE A 306 5.11 3.83 15.77
CA PHE A 306 4.31 2.75 15.21
C PHE A 306 3.59 3.25 13.97
N ILE A 307 3.66 2.51 12.86
CA ILE A 307 2.97 2.88 11.62
C ILE A 307 2.15 1.71 11.11
N MET A 308 0.88 1.97 10.78
CA MET A 308 -0.02 1.04 10.14
C MET A 308 -0.64 1.67 8.90
N ASN A 309 -0.73 0.90 7.82
CA ASN A 309 -1.59 1.19 6.68
C ASN A 309 -2.74 0.17 6.66
N THR A 310 -3.98 0.65 6.62
CA THR A 310 -5.18 -0.17 6.63
C THR A 310 -6.02 0.14 5.41
N GLY A 311 -6.30 -0.88 4.60
CA GLY A 311 -7.16 -0.76 3.42
C GLY A 311 -8.61 -1.12 3.73
N PHE A 312 -9.54 -0.26 3.33
CA PHE A 312 -10.99 -0.44 3.48
C PHE A 312 -11.64 -0.55 2.10
N LEU A 313 -12.41 -1.61 1.87
CA LEU A 313 -13.07 -1.85 0.60
C LEU A 313 -14.58 -1.94 0.80
N LYS A 314 -15.34 -1.36 -0.12
CA LYS A 314 -16.78 -1.52 -0.22
C LYS A 314 -17.07 -2.88 -0.85
N GLU A 315 -17.68 -3.77 -0.08
CA GLU A 315 -18.28 -5.00 -0.57
C GLU A 315 -19.80 -4.92 -0.46
N LYS A 316 -20.48 -4.96 -1.61
CA LYS A 316 -21.93 -4.75 -1.70
C LYS A 316 -22.31 -3.39 -1.10
N GLU A 317 -22.93 -3.37 0.08
CA GLU A 317 -23.36 -2.13 0.77
C GLU A 317 -22.57 -1.85 2.05
N THR A 318 -21.52 -2.63 2.33
CA THR A 318 -20.75 -2.54 3.58
C THR A 318 -19.28 -2.28 3.32
N MET A 319 -18.68 -1.41 4.15
CA MET A 319 -17.24 -1.22 4.16
C MET A 319 -16.59 -2.29 5.05
N GLN A 320 -15.50 -2.88 4.59
CA GLN A 320 -14.74 -3.90 5.31
C GLN A 320 -13.25 -3.61 5.27
N ILE A 321 -12.52 -4.06 6.28
CA ILE A 321 -11.04 -4.00 6.29
C ILE A 321 -10.51 -5.21 5.52
N ILE A 322 -9.78 -4.95 4.44
CA ILE A 322 -9.22 -6.01 3.58
C ILE A 322 -7.73 -6.25 3.82
N SER A 323 -7.02 -5.29 4.42
CA SER A 323 -5.59 -5.42 4.66
C SER A 323 -5.12 -4.54 5.81
N ARG A 324 -4.08 -5.01 6.50
CA ARG A 324 -3.29 -4.25 7.47
C ARG A 324 -1.82 -4.48 7.20
N LYS A 325 -1.04 -3.42 7.06
CA LYS A 325 0.40 -3.50 6.81
C LYS A 325 1.16 -2.59 7.77
N LYS A 326 1.99 -3.20 8.61
CA LYS A 326 2.90 -2.49 9.50
C LYS A 326 4.10 -1.96 8.69
N GLY A 327 4.44 -0.69 8.88
CA GLY A 327 5.58 -0.03 8.22
C GLY A 327 5.23 0.74 6.93
N ASN A 328 6.24 1.43 6.39
CA ASN A 328 6.23 2.57 5.42
C ASN A 328 6.02 3.94 6.09
N SER A 329 7.05 4.80 6.07
CA SER A 329 7.02 6.17 6.65
C SER A 329 5.99 7.07 5.95
N LEU A 330 5.55 8.13 6.65
CA LEU A 330 4.69 9.19 6.10
C LEU A 330 5.25 9.80 4.82
#